data_AF-A0A1B1LPY1-F1
#
_entry.id   AF-A0A1B1LPY1-F1
#
_cell.length_a   1.000
_cell.length_b   1.000
_cell.length_c   1.000
_cell.angle_alpha   90.00
_cell.angle_beta   90.00
_cell.angle_gamma   90.00
#
_symmetry.space_group_name_H-M   'P 1'
#
loop_
_entity.id
_entity.type
_entity.pdbx_description
1 polymer ?
#
loop_
_entity_poly.entity_id
_entity_poly.type
_entity_poly.pdbx_seq_one_letter_code
_entity_poly.pdbx_strand_id
1 'polypeptide(L)'
;MADQNNAEEHDMMTSRMLQRATTPELIALRARKDDARFGVYAEWAGILLIAGVLSRVFMTYVFNACVGDWIRDGHLQLKDLWNVLMYAIPLIFIALSGGLAVAGGVYAILNSLYTKGQMFILKRKMGKLALQASREGADVRP
;
A
#
# COMPACT_ATOMS: atom_id res chain seq x y z
N MET A 1 26.13 -32.78 -34.41
CA MET A 1 25.79 -31.34 -34.46
C MET A 1 24.29 -31.07 -34.40
N ALA A 2 23.42 -31.86 -35.05
CA ALA A 2 21.96 -31.67 -34.97
C ALA A 2 21.37 -31.90 -33.56
N ASP A 3 21.91 -32.85 -32.80
CA ASP A 3 21.38 -33.25 -31.48
C ASP A 3 21.55 -32.18 -30.39
N GLN A 4 22.68 -31.47 -30.40
CA GLN A 4 22.94 -30.38 -29.44
C GLN A 4 22.07 -29.13 -29.68
N ASN A 5 21.72 -28.87 -30.95
CA ASN A 5 20.90 -27.73 -31.31
C ASN A 5 19.45 -27.93 -30.83
N ASN A 6 18.94 -29.16 -30.94
CA ASN A 6 17.62 -29.52 -30.44
C ASN A 6 17.54 -29.49 -28.91
N ALA A 7 18.63 -29.86 -28.22
CA ALA A 7 18.70 -29.78 -26.77
C ALA A 7 18.70 -28.34 -26.25
N GLU A 8 19.49 -27.44 -26.85
CA GLU A 8 19.48 -26.00 -26.52
C GLU A 8 18.12 -25.35 -26.82
N GLU A 9 17.50 -25.71 -27.93
CA GLU A 9 16.19 -25.17 -28.30
C GLU A 9 15.12 -25.57 -27.28
N HIS A 10 15.13 -26.84 -26.85
CA HIS A 10 14.20 -27.36 -25.85
C HIS A 10 14.43 -26.71 -24.48
N ASP A 11 15.68 -26.46 -24.09
CA ASP A 11 16.03 -25.86 -22.80
C ASP A 11 15.72 -24.35 -22.76
N MET A 12 15.94 -23.64 -23.89
CA MET A 12 15.49 -22.25 -24.06
C MET A 12 13.97 -22.12 -24.03
N MET A 13 13.26 -23.05 -24.66
CA MET A 13 11.78 -23.05 -24.67
C MET A 13 11.24 -23.32 -23.27
N THR A 14 11.88 -24.23 -22.53
CA THR A 14 11.55 -24.56 -21.14
C THR A 14 11.83 -23.39 -20.21
N SER A 15 12.98 -22.71 -20.35
CA SER A 15 13.30 -21.48 -19.59
C SER A 15 12.32 -20.34 -19.87
N ARG A 16 11.91 -20.13 -21.13
CA ARG A 16 10.90 -19.11 -21.47
C ARG A 16 9.52 -19.44 -20.93
N MET A 17 9.13 -20.72 -20.96
CA MET A 17 7.87 -21.20 -20.37
C MET A 17 7.87 -20.98 -18.85
N LEU A 18 8.96 -21.35 -18.18
CA LEU A 18 9.16 -21.11 -16.75
C LEU A 18 9.11 -19.63 -16.44
N GLN A 19 9.86 -18.78 -17.15
CA GLN A 19 9.87 -17.33 -16.96
C GLN A 19 8.49 -16.71 -17.20
N ARG A 20 7.74 -17.18 -18.20
CA ARG A 20 6.37 -16.75 -18.52
C ARG A 20 5.37 -17.21 -17.46
N ALA A 21 5.62 -18.32 -16.78
CA ALA A 21 4.84 -18.79 -15.63
C ALA A 21 5.23 -18.07 -14.32
N THR A 22 6.51 -17.72 -14.12
CA THR A 22 6.97 -17.01 -12.91
C THR A 22 6.59 -15.53 -12.93
N THR A 23 6.51 -14.89 -14.10
CA THR A 23 6.18 -13.46 -14.22
C THR A 23 4.78 -13.09 -13.67
N PRO A 24 3.68 -13.79 -14.02
CA PRO A 24 2.35 -13.51 -13.48
C PRO A 24 2.23 -13.90 -11.99
N GLU A 25 2.88 -14.99 -11.57
CA GLU A 25 2.91 -15.40 -10.15
C GLU A 25 3.66 -14.39 -9.28
N LEU A 26 4.75 -13.79 -9.77
CA LEU A 26 5.48 -12.74 -9.05
C LEU A 26 4.64 -11.47 -8.89
N ILE A 27 3.86 -11.12 -9.93
CA ILE A 27 2.96 -9.96 -9.91
C ILE A 27 1.80 -10.22 -8.94
N ALA A 28 1.23 -11.42 -8.96
CA ALA A 28 0.17 -11.84 -8.05
C ALA A 28 0.65 -11.91 -6.59
N LEU A 29 1.85 -12.46 -6.34
CA LEU A 29 2.48 -12.47 -5.01
C LEU A 29 2.82 -11.08 -4.52
N ARG A 30 3.30 -10.19 -5.39
CA ARG A 30 3.57 -8.79 -5.05
C ARG A 30 2.27 -8.05 -4.72
N ALA A 31 1.23 -8.19 -5.54
CA ALA A 31 -0.08 -7.62 -5.27
C ALA A 31 -0.66 -8.11 -3.92
N ARG A 32 -0.60 -9.42 -3.66
CA ARG A 32 -1.09 -10.02 -2.40
C ARG A 32 -0.29 -9.57 -1.17
N LYS A 33 1.02 -9.36 -1.33
CA LYS A 33 1.91 -8.89 -0.25
C LYS A 33 1.69 -7.41 0.06
N ASP A 34 1.38 -6.61 -0.96
CA ASP A 34 1.12 -5.18 -0.79
C ASP A 34 -0.28 -4.92 -0.24
N ASP A 35 -1.29 -5.70 -0.60
CA ASP A 35 -2.63 -5.66 0.04
C ASP A 35 -2.56 -5.94 1.55
N ALA A 36 -1.72 -6.90 1.95
CA ALA A 36 -1.49 -7.21 3.36
C ALA A 36 -0.80 -6.06 4.11
N ARG A 37 0.16 -5.38 3.48
CA ARG A 37 0.81 -4.19 4.07
C ARG A 37 -0.14 -3.01 4.17
N PHE A 38 -1.01 -2.86 3.18
CA PHE A 38 -2.02 -1.82 3.15
C PHE A 38 -3.03 -1.95 4.29
N GLY A 39 -3.49 -3.17 4.53
CA GLY A 39 -4.35 -3.49 5.67
C GLY A 39 -3.70 -3.08 7.00
N VAL A 40 -2.41 -3.36 7.17
CA VAL A 40 -1.65 -2.97 8.37
C VAL A 40 -1.60 -1.45 8.53
N TYR A 41 -1.28 -0.67 7.48
CA TYR A 41 -1.25 0.79 7.59
C TYR A 41 -2.63 1.40 7.88
N ALA A 42 -3.69 0.86 7.29
CA ALA A 42 -5.06 1.28 7.55
C ALA A 42 -5.50 0.96 8.98
N GLU A 43 -5.09 -0.21 9.50
CA GLU A 43 -5.32 -0.62 10.89
C GLU A 43 -4.60 0.33 11.86
N TRP A 44 -3.32 0.63 11.64
CA TRP A 44 -2.59 1.63 12.43
C TRP A 44 -3.21 3.02 12.37
N ALA A 45 -3.67 3.46 11.20
CA ALA A 45 -4.34 4.74 11.04
C ALA A 45 -5.64 4.77 11.85
N GLY A 46 -6.42 3.68 11.84
CA GLY A 46 -7.63 3.51 12.64
C GLY A 46 -7.34 3.52 14.15
N ILE A 47 -6.33 2.77 14.60
CA ILE A 47 -5.92 2.73 16.01
C ILE A 47 -5.49 4.13 16.49
N LEU A 48 -4.71 4.87 15.69
CA LEU A 48 -4.32 6.24 16.01
C LEU A 48 -5.51 7.20 16.06
N LEU A 49 -6.50 7.02 15.20
CA LEU A 49 -7.72 7.82 15.19
C LEU A 49 -8.54 7.56 16.46
N ILE A 50 -8.76 6.28 16.80
CA ILE A 50 -9.45 5.88 18.02
C ILE A 50 -8.70 6.41 19.25
N ALA A 51 -7.37 6.27 19.29
CA ALA A 51 -6.54 6.80 20.36
C ALA A 51 -6.64 8.33 20.47
N GLY A 52 -6.68 9.06 19.36
CA GLY A 52 -6.88 10.51 19.34
C GLY A 52 -8.26 10.93 19.89
N VAL A 53 -9.32 10.24 19.49
CA VAL A 53 -10.68 10.49 20.02
C VAL A 53 -10.75 10.15 21.51
N LEU A 54 -10.21 9.00 21.91
CA LEU A 54 -10.20 8.55 23.31
C LEU A 54 -9.38 9.50 24.19
N SER A 55 -8.22 9.96 23.70
CA SER A 55 -7.39 10.97 24.35
C SER A 55 -8.15 12.28 24.51
N ARG A 56 -8.93 12.73 23.51
CA ARG A 56 -9.77 13.92 23.62
C ARG A 56 -10.81 13.78 24.73
N VAL A 57 -11.53 12.66 24.76
CA VAL A 57 -12.55 12.39 25.78
C VAL A 57 -11.93 12.36 27.18
N PHE A 58 -10.80 11.68 27.34
CA PHE A 58 -10.06 11.64 28.59
C PHE A 58 -9.61 13.05 29.04
N MET A 59 -9.04 13.85 28.13
CA MET A 59 -8.61 15.22 28.42
C MET A 59 -9.78 16.11 28.85
N THR A 60 -10.93 16.02 28.17
CA THR A 60 -12.14 16.77 28.57
C THR A 60 -12.65 16.33 29.94
N TYR A 61 -12.59 15.04 30.25
CA TYR A 61 -13.01 14.52 31.55
C TYR A 61 -12.12 15.03 32.69
N VAL A 62 -10.80 14.96 32.51
CA VAL A 62 -9.81 15.49 33.47
C VAL A 62 -9.95 17.01 33.62
N PHE A 63 -10.10 17.74 32.52
CA PHE A 63 -10.36 19.19 32.56
C PHE A 63 -11.60 19.50 33.40
N ASN A 64 -12.71 18.81 33.18
CA ASN A 64 -13.95 19.05 33.90
C ASN A 64 -13.84 18.73 35.40
N ALA A 65 -13.05 17.72 35.78
CA ALA A 65 -12.80 17.39 37.17
C ALA A 65 -11.90 18.43 37.88
N CYS A 66 -10.89 18.95 37.18
CA CYS A 66 -9.92 19.90 37.75
C CYS A 66 -10.37 21.37 37.67
N VAL A 67 -11.31 21.73 36.78
CA VAL A 67 -11.71 23.13 36.58
C VAL A 67 -12.30 23.76 37.85
N GLY A 68 -13.00 22.97 38.67
CA GLY A 68 -13.56 23.44 39.93
C GLY A 68 -12.49 23.82 40.95
N ASP A 69 -11.41 23.04 41.01
CA ASP A 69 -10.29 23.28 41.91
C ASP A 69 -9.47 24.50 41.46
N TRP A 70 -9.25 24.66 40.16
CA TRP A 70 -8.52 25.82 39.61
C TRP A 70 -9.24 27.16 39.75
N ILE A 71 -10.57 27.15 39.66
CA ILE A 71 -11.37 28.35 39.95
C ILE A 71 -11.25 28.70 41.43
N ARG A 72 -11.24 27.71 42.31
CA ARG A 72 -11.10 27.91 43.76
C ARG A 72 -9.71 28.45 44.14
N ASP A 73 -8.67 28.00 43.43
CA ASP A 73 -7.29 28.39 43.71
C ASP A 73 -6.80 29.62 42.90
N GLY A 74 -7.65 30.19 42.03
CA GLY A 74 -7.34 31.41 41.27
C GLY A 74 -6.31 31.25 40.13
N HIS A 75 -5.99 30.02 39.71
CA HIS A 75 -4.95 29.74 38.71
C HIS A 75 -5.47 29.80 37.26
N LEU A 76 -5.78 31.01 36.77
CA LEU A 76 -6.23 31.21 35.38
C LEU A 76 -5.21 30.76 34.33
N GLN A 77 -3.90 30.81 34.62
CA GLN A 77 -2.85 30.40 33.68
C GLN A 77 -2.85 28.89 33.43
N LEU A 78 -3.18 28.07 34.43
CA LEU A 78 -3.29 26.61 34.28
C LEU A 78 -4.47 26.26 33.38
N LYS A 79 -5.58 26.98 33.52
CA LYS A 79 -6.77 26.83 32.66
C LYS A 79 -6.46 27.14 31.19
N ASP A 80 -5.70 28.21 30.93
CA ASP A 80 -5.35 28.60 29.55
C ASP A 80 -4.36 27.60 28.92
N LEU A 81 -3.36 27.15 29.69
CA LEU A 81 -2.44 26.08 29.28
C LEU A 81 -3.19 24.77 28.98
N TRP A 82 -4.15 24.40 29.82
CA TRP A 82 -4.93 23.17 29.65
C TRP A 82 -5.90 23.26 28.47
N ASN A 83 -6.45 24.44 28.21
CA ASN A 83 -7.25 24.70 27.03
C ASN A 83 -6.42 24.44 25.76
N VAL A 84 -5.21 25.00 25.67
CA VAL A 84 -4.28 24.72 24.54
C VAL A 84 -3.95 23.23 24.45
N LEU A 85 -3.63 22.58 25.57
CA LEU A 85 -3.24 21.18 25.58
C LEU A 85 -4.38 20.23 25.18
N MET A 86 -5.61 20.55 25.57
CA MET A 86 -6.83 19.80 25.22
C MET A 86 -7.04 19.76 23.71
N TYR A 87 -6.65 20.81 22.98
CA TYR A 87 -6.71 20.81 21.52
C TYR A 87 -5.44 20.26 20.89
N ALA A 88 -4.26 20.58 21.41
CA ALA A 88 -2.99 20.19 20.80
C ALA A 88 -2.79 18.66 20.77
N ILE A 89 -3.00 17.97 21.89
CA ILE A 89 -2.73 16.52 21.97
C ILE A 89 -3.64 15.73 21.01
N PRO A 90 -4.99 15.87 21.04
CA PRO A 90 -5.85 15.13 20.13
C PRO A 90 -5.63 15.49 18.67
N LEU A 91 -5.30 16.74 18.39
CA LEU A 91 -5.10 17.22 17.02
C LEU A 91 -3.82 16.64 16.41
N ILE A 92 -2.76 16.42 17.20
CA ILE A 92 -1.56 15.69 16.76
C ILE A 92 -1.92 14.25 16.38
N PHE A 93 -2.68 13.53 17.22
CA PHE A 93 -3.09 12.16 16.92
C PHE A 93 -3.96 12.07 15.66
N ILE A 94 -4.92 12.98 15.50
CA ILE A 94 -5.78 13.03 14.31
C ILE A 94 -4.96 13.41 13.07
N ALA A 95 -4.03 14.37 13.17
CA ALA A 95 -3.17 14.75 12.05
C ALA A 95 -2.23 13.62 11.63
N LEU A 96 -1.65 12.88 12.59
CA LEU A 96 -0.85 11.70 12.32
C LEU A 96 -1.67 10.58 11.66
N SER A 97 -2.88 10.33 12.15
CA SER A 97 -3.82 9.36 11.55
C SER A 97 -4.17 9.75 10.11
N GLY A 98 -4.53 11.02 9.88
CA GLY A 98 -4.84 11.54 8.55
C GLY A 98 -3.66 11.44 7.59
N GLY A 99 -2.45 11.80 8.05
CA GLY A 99 -1.22 11.67 7.27
C GLY A 99 -0.91 10.22 6.90
N LEU A 100 -1.09 9.28 7.83
CA LEU A 100 -0.88 7.86 7.58
C LEU A 100 -1.92 7.28 6.61
N ALA A 101 -3.18 7.70 6.73
CA ALA A 101 -4.26 7.31 5.81
C ALA A 101 -4.00 7.81 4.38
N VAL A 102 -3.54 9.06 4.22
CA VAL A 102 -3.19 9.62 2.90
C VAL A 102 -1.97 8.92 2.31
N ALA A 103 -0.92 8.71 3.11
CA ALA A 103 0.29 8.01 2.67
C ALA A 103 -0.02 6.58 2.23
N GLY A 104 -0.88 5.89 2.99
CA GLY A 104 -1.52 4.65 2.59
C GLY A 104 -2.19 4.84 1.24
N GLY A 105 -3.30 5.59 1.17
CA GLY A 105 -4.10 5.79 -0.05
C GLY A 105 -3.31 6.06 -1.32
N VAL A 106 -2.34 6.98 -1.26
CA VAL A 106 -1.44 7.31 -2.38
C VAL A 106 -0.63 6.09 -2.83
N TYR A 107 -0.12 5.30 -1.88
CA TYR A 107 0.61 4.07 -2.17
C TYR A 107 -0.27 3.02 -2.89
N ALA A 108 -1.56 2.86 -2.52
CA ALA A 108 -2.45 1.91 -3.21
C ALA A 108 -2.72 2.35 -4.64
N ILE A 109 -2.96 3.65 -4.85
CA ILE A 109 -3.23 4.21 -6.16
C ILE A 109 -2.01 4.02 -7.07
N LEU A 110 -0.82 4.37 -6.59
CA LEU A 110 0.44 4.16 -7.32
C LEU A 110 0.66 2.68 -7.66
N ASN A 111 0.42 1.79 -6.70
CA ASN A 111 0.59 0.35 -6.91
C ASN A 111 -0.43 -0.19 -7.92
N SER A 112 -1.69 0.21 -7.84
CA SER A 112 -2.74 -0.19 -8.78
C SER A 112 -2.41 0.25 -10.21
N LEU A 113 -1.92 1.48 -10.37
CA LEU A 113 -1.47 2.00 -11.66
C LEU A 113 -0.25 1.23 -12.19
N TYR A 114 0.72 0.93 -11.33
CA TYR A 114 1.92 0.19 -11.71
C TYR A 114 1.58 -1.24 -12.15
N THR A 115 0.74 -1.95 -11.39
CA THR A 115 0.29 -3.32 -11.72
C THR A 115 -0.52 -3.34 -13.03
N LYS A 116 -1.43 -2.37 -13.23
CA LYS A 116 -2.17 -2.23 -14.50
C LYS A 116 -1.24 -1.94 -15.68
N GLY A 117 -0.24 -1.07 -15.49
CA GLY A 117 0.78 -0.76 -16.50
C GLY A 117 1.62 -1.98 -16.87
N GLN A 118 2.04 -2.77 -15.89
CA GLN A 118 2.77 -4.02 -16.14
C GLN A 118 1.94 -5.05 -16.91
N MET A 119 0.66 -5.23 -16.56
CA MET A 119 -0.24 -6.11 -17.32
C MET A 119 -0.41 -5.66 -18.77
N PHE A 120 -0.50 -4.36 -19.02
CA PHE A 120 -0.61 -3.82 -20.37
C PHE A 120 0.65 -4.09 -21.20
N ILE A 121 1.83 -3.85 -20.63
CA ILE A 121 3.11 -4.16 -21.28
C ILE A 121 3.23 -5.67 -21.54
N LEU A 122 2.80 -6.50 -20.59
CA LEU A 122 2.84 -7.95 -20.72
C LEU A 122 1.92 -8.45 -21.83
N LYS A 123 0.67 -7.95 -21.92
CA LYS A 123 -0.25 -8.25 -23.03
C LYS A 123 0.34 -7.83 -24.37
N ARG A 124 0.98 -6.67 -24.44
CA ARG A 124 1.63 -6.18 -25.68
C ARG A 124 2.79 -7.08 -26.10
N LYS A 125 3.62 -7.54 -25.16
CA LYS A 125 4.69 -8.50 -25.46
C LYS A 125 4.15 -9.86 -25.92
N MET A 126 3.11 -10.38 -25.27
CA MET A 126 2.49 -11.63 -25.68
C MET A 126 1.85 -11.55 -27.08
N GLY A 127 1.23 -10.42 -27.44
CA GLY A 127 0.70 -10.19 -28.78
C GLY A 127 1.78 -10.19 -29.86
N LYS A 128 2.96 -9.60 -29.57
CA LYS A 128 4.11 -9.64 -30.49
C LYS A 128 4.67 -11.06 -30.67
N LEU A 129 4.77 -11.82 -29.59
CA LEU A 129 5.21 -13.23 -29.65
C LEU A 129 4.23 -14.12 -30.42
N ALA A 130 2.93 -13.92 -30.24
CA ALA A 130 1.90 -14.66 -30.99
C ALA A 130 1.93 -14.32 -32.50
N LEU A 131 2.19 -13.05 -32.83
CA LEU A 131 2.36 -12.63 -34.22
C LEU A 131 3.63 -13.21 -34.85
N GLN A 132 4.72 -13.31 -34.09
CA GLN A 132 5.96 -13.94 -34.56
C GLN A 132 5.78 -15.45 -34.78
N ALA A 133 5.14 -16.16 -33.85
CA ALA A 133 4.82 -17.58 -34.02
C ALA A 133 3.90 -17.84 -35.23
N SER A 134 2.95 -16.94 -35.51
CA SER A 134 2.11 -17.03 -36.71
C SER A 134 2.87 -16.72 -38.00
N ARG A 135 3.95 -15.92 -37.94
CA ARG A 135 4.79 -15.60 -39.08
C ARG A 135 5.79 -16.73 -39.38
N GLU A 136 6.36 -17.33 -38.34
CA GLU A 136 7.23 -18.51 -38.45
C GLU A 136 6.44 -19.74 -38.95
N GLY A 137 5.20 -19.94 -38.50
CA GLY A 137 4.34 -21.01 -39.02
C GLY A 137 3.86 -20.82 -40.46
N ALA A 138 3.90 -19.60 -40.99
CA ALA A 138 3.55 -19.30 -42.39
C ALA A 138 4.74 -19.50 -43.35
N ASP A 139 5.97 -19.39 -42.85
CA ASP A 139 7.21 -19.57 -43.62
C ASP A 139 7.58 -21.07 -43.78
N VAL A 140 6.98 -21.95 -42.96
CA VAL A 140 7.26 -23.39 -42.93
C VAL A 140 6.26 -24.22 -43.77
N ARG A 141 5.26 -23.59 -44.41
CA ARG A 141 4.33 -24.29 -45.31
C ARG A 141 4.80 -24.12 -46.76
N PRO A 142 5.30 -25.19 -47.43
CA PRO A 142 5.83 -25.14 -48.79
C PRO A 142 4.77 -24.84 -49.86
#